data_AF-A0A060Q0R9-F1
#
_entry.id   AF-A0A060Q0R9-F1
#
_cell.length_a   1.000
_cell.length_b   1.000
_cell.length_c   1.000
_cell.angle_alpha   90.00
_cell.angle_beta   90.00
_cell.angle_gamma   90.00
#
_symmetry.space_group_name_H-M   'P 1'
#
loop_
_entity.id
_entity.type
_entity.pdbx_description
1 polymer ?
#
loop_
_entity_poly.entity_id
_entity_poly.type
_entity_poly.pdbx_seq_one_letter_code
_entity_poly.pdbx_strand_id
1 'polypeptide(L)'
;AWNAIQILLECCGTNNYTDWATTTWGASNPTYTVDGNTVTQDYPLTCCVFSDPNTLLTGTSWPQPTNISACLGVYGAPDSTVLNMQGCYSSLNAFVSRQIYYIGGVGIGLLIFELLVIIFAIVLCRGIADGQKVV
;
A
#
# COMPACT_ATOMS: atom_id res chain seq x y z
N ALA A 1 -3.54 -3.77 -6.34
CA ALA A 1 -3.56 -2.63 -5.38
C ALA A 1 -3.62 -3.14 -3.94
N TRP A 2 -4.62 -3.93 -3.55
CA TRP A 2 -4.80 -4.42 -2.17
C TRP A 2 -3.59 -5.13 -1.56
N ASN A 3 -2.93 -6.03 -2.30
CA ASN A 3 -1.80 -6.82 -1.80
C ASN A 3 -0.70 -5.97 -1.15
N ALA A 4 -0.26 -4.91 -1.83
CA ALA A 4 0.81 -4.06 -1.34
C ALA A 4 0.37 -3.24 -0.12
N ILE A 5 -0.86 -2.71 -0.13
CA ILE A 5 -1.41 -1.92 0.99
C ILE A 5 -1.47 -2.77 2.26
N GLN A 6 -2.01 -3.98 2.16
CA GLN A 6 -2.19 -4.86 3.31
C GLN A 6 -0.88 -5.31 3.94
N ILE A 7 0.13 -5.58 3.10
CA ILE A 7 1.45 -5.97 3.58
C ILE A 7 2.19 -4.76 4.17
N LEU A 8 2.26 -3.64 3.45
CA LEU A 8 3.09 -2.49 3.86
C LEU A 8 2.51 -1.69 5.02
N LEU A 9 1.17 -1.61 5.11
CA LEU A 9 0.49 -0.93 6.21
C LEU A 9 0.05 -1.89 7.31
N GLU A 10 0.42 -3.18 7.19
CA GLU A 10 0.10 -4.24 8.12
C GLU A 10 -1.39 -4.16 8.52
N CYS A 11 -2.27 -4.45 7.58
CA CYS A 11 -3.71 -4.26 7.77
C CYS A 11 -4.52 -5.25 6.93
N CYS A 12 -5.81 -5.43 7.24
CA CYS A 12 -6.70 -6.28 6.47
C CYS A 12 -8.09 -5.66 6.34
N GLY A 13 -8.65 -5.72 5.14
CA GLY A 13 -9.92 -5.09 4.80
C GLY A 13 -9.89 -3.56 4.91
N THR A 14 -11.06 -2.94 4.82
CA THR A 14 -11.20 -1.48 4.94
C THR A 14 -11.24 -1.07 6.41
N ASN A 15 -12.11 -1.72 7.18
CA ASN A 15 -12.35 -1.51 8.60
C ASN A 15 -11.73 -2.61 9.46
N ASN A 16 -11.78 -3.87 9.00
CA ASN A 16 -11.11 -5.02 9.62
C ASN A 16 -11.06 -6.21 8.65
N TYR A 17 -10.43 -7.30 9.09
CA TYR A 17 -10.25 -8.51 8.27
C TYR A 17 -11.55 -9.20 7.82
N THR A 18 -12.67 -9.01 8.53
CA THR A 18 -13.96 -9.65 8.20
C THR A 18 -14.65 -9.03 6.99
N ASP A 19 -14.23 -7.84 6.54
CA ASP A 19 -14.80 -7.16 5.39
C ASP A 19 -14.79 -8.04 4.12
N TRP A 20 -13.78 -8.90 3.99
CA TRP A 20 -13.61 -9.81 2.86
C TRP A 20 -14.76 -10.79 2.67
N ALA A 21 -15.44 -11.19 3.75
CA ALA A 21 -16.54 -12.16 3.72
C ALA A 21 -17.71 -11.69 2.82
N THR A 22 -17.94 -10.37 2.74
CA THR A 22 -19.03 -9.78 1.94
C THR A 22 -18.62 -9.39 0.52
N THR A 23 -17.35 -9.60 0.16
CA THR A 23 -16.84 -9.25 -1.18
C THR A 23 -16.92 -10.42 -2.15
N THR A 24 -16.58 -10.17 -3.42
CA THR A 24 -16.42 -11.24 -4.43
C THR A 24 -15.36 -12.26 -4.03
N TRP A 25 -14.37 -11.88 -3.21
CA TRP A 25 -13.40 -12.82 -2.62
C TRP A 25 -14.12 -13.86 -1.77
N GLY A 26 -14.88 -13.44 -0.76
CA GLY A 26 -15.65 -14.35 0.10
C GLY A 26 -16.64 -15.21 -0.71
N ALA A 27 -17.32 -14.61 -1.68
CA ALA A 27 -18.22 -15.35 -2.57
C ALA A 27 -17.52 -16.42 -3.42
N SER A 28 -16.25 -16.18 -3.81
CA SER A 28 -15.47 -17.12 -4.62
C SER A 28 -14.92 -18.32 -3.83
N ASN A 29 -15.01 -18.32 -2.50
CA ASN A 29 -14.49 -19.37 -1.61
C ASN A 29 -13.10 -19.88 -2.03
N PRO A 30 -12.10 -18.97 -2.16
CA PRO A 30 -10.77 -19.35 -2.62
C PRO A 30 -10.17 -20.33 -1.62
N THR A 31 -9.43 -21.32 -2.12
CA THR A 31 -8.80 -22.34 -1.28
C THR A 31 -7.28 -22.26 -1.35
N TYR A 32 -6.63 -22.64 -0.26
CA TYR A 32 -5.19 -22.71 -0.16
C TYR A 32 -4.77 -24.00 0.54
N THR A 33 -3.76 -24.68 0.02
CA THR A 33 -3.24 -25.91 0.62
C THR A 33 -1.95 -25.63 1.37
N VAL A 34 -1.96 -25.91 2.67
CA VAL A 34 -0.84 -25.72 3.59
C VAL A 34 -0.76 -26.89 4.56
N ASP A 35 0.43 -27.45 4.78
CA ASP A 35 0.65 -28.58 5.69
C ASP A 35 -0.28 -29.78 5.45
N GLY A 36 -0.62 -30.03 4.18
CA GLY A 36 -1.56 -31.09 3.78
C GLY A 36 -3.04 -30.80 4.04
N ASN A 37 -3.39 -29.62 4.57
CA ASN A 37 -4.76 -29.17 4.79
C ASN A 37 -5.17 -28.20 3.67
N THR A 38 -6.36 -28.40 3.09
CA THR A 38 -6.97 -27.43 2.18
C THR A 38 -7.96 -26.59 2.95
N VAL A 39 -7.67 -25.31 3.09
CA VAL A 39 -8.48 -24.35 3.83
C VAL A 39 -9.14 -23.36 2.87
N THR A 40 -10.39 -23.01 3.13
CA THR A 40 -11.05 -21.89 2.46
C THR A 40 -10.54 -20.60 3.09
N GLN A 41 -10.13 -19.65 2.27
CA GLN A 41 -9.54 -18.40 2.72
C GLN A 41 -10.65 -17.36 2.95
N ASP A 42 -10.92 -17.06 4.22
CA ASP A 42 -11.86 -16.00 4.60
C ASP A 42 -11.37 -14.60 4.17
N TYR A 43 -10.07 -14.46 3.97
CA TYR A 43 -9.38 -13.25 3.54
C TYR A 43 -8.09 -13.58 2.76
N PRO A 44 -7.51 -12.63 2.00
CA PRO A 44 -6.26 -12.85 1.26
C PRO A 44 -5.04 -13.12 2.16
N LEU A 45 -4.06 -13.89 1.65
CA LEU A 45 -2.78 -14.16 2.35
C LEU A 45 -2.01 -12.90 2.74
N THR A 46 -2.24 -11.81 2.03
CA THR A 46 -1.65 -10.50 2.32
C THR A 46 -2.15 -9.86 3.62
N CYS A 47 -3.17 -10.43 4.26
CA CYS A 47 -3.61 -10.05 5.60
C CYS A 47 -2.77 -10.68 6.73
N CYS A 48 -2.02 -11.75 6.45
CA CYS A 48 -1.15 -12.37 7.44
C CYS A 48 -0.02 -11.42 7.87
N VAL A 49 0.59 -11.68 9.02
CA VAL A 49 1.79 -10.96 9.47
C VAL A 49 3.02 -11.44 8.68
N PHE A 50 3.83 -10.51 8.20
CA PHE A 50 5.05 -10.78 7.43
C PHE A 50 6.29 -10.44 8.24
N SER A 51 7.36 -11.23 8.10
CA SER A 51 8.61 -10.98 8.84
C SER A 51 9.33 -9.71 8.38
N ASP A 52 9.25 -9.40 7.09
CA ASP A 52 9.79 -8.18 6.52
C ASP A 52 8.88 -7.69 5.37
N PRO A 53 7.95 -6.76 5.65
CA PRO A 53 7.08 -6.17 4.64
C PRO A 53 7.84 -5.37 3.56
N ASN A 54 9.05 -4.88 3.87
CA ASN A 54 9.77 -3.93 3.01
C ASN A 54 10.44 -4.59 1.81
N THR A 55 10.52 -5.92 1.76
CA THR A 55 11.06 -6.62 0.58
C THR A 55 10.21 -6.40 -0.67
N LEU A 56 8.95 -5.99 -0.51
CA LEU A 56 8.10 -5.53 -1.61
C LEU A 56 8.59 -4.24 -2.26
N LEU A 57 9.22 -3.35 -1.49
CA LEU A 57 9.71 -2.06 -1.99
C LEU A 57 11.05 -2.21 -2.71
N THR A 58 11.88 -3.16 -2.26
CA THR A 58 13.17 -3.45 -2.89
C THR A 58 13.04 -4.32 -4.13
N GLY A 59 11.92 -5.03 -4.29
CA GLY A 59 11.66 -5.92 -5.43
C GLY A 59 12.56 -7.15 -5.46
N THR A 60 13.29 -7.44 -4.36
CA THR A 60 14.24 -8.55 -4.30
C THR A 60 13.57 -9.89 -4.13
N SER A 61 12.41 -9.93 -3.44
CA SER A 61 11.65 -11.16 -3.18
C SER A 61 10.23 -10.84 -2.69
N TRP A 62 9.30 -11.76 -2.96
CA TRP A 62 7.98 -11.73 -2.34
C TRP A 62 8.09 -12.01 -0.85
N PRO A 63 7.57 -11.14 0.02
CA PRO A 63 7.62 -11.34 1.46
C PRO A 63 6.85 -12.61 1.82
N GLN A 64 7.35 -13.35 2.82
CA GLN A 64 6.72 -14.56 3.31
C GLN A 64 6.05 -14.30 4.66
N PRO A 65 4.82 -14.83 4.89
CA PRO A 65 4.19 -14.75 6.19
C PRO A 65 5.04 -15.45 7.25
N THR A 66 4.99 -14.97 8.49
CA THR A 66 5.71 -15.59 9.61
C THR A 66 5.20 -16.99 9.91
N ASN A 67 3.87 -17.18 9.86
CA ASN A 67 3.22 -18.47 10.02
C ASN A 67 1.90 -18.51 9.25
N ILE A 68 1.94 -19.07 8.04
CA ILE A 68 0.78 -19.12 7.14
C ILE A 68 -0.31 -20.08 7.63
N SER A 69 0.05 -21.20 8.25
CA SER A 69 -0.89 -22.21 8.77
C SER A 69 -1.68 -21.68 9.96
N ALA A 70 -1.02 -20.97 10.87
CA ALA A 70 -1.68 -20.31 12.00
C ALA A 70 -2.54 -19.13 11.55
N CYS A 71 -2.06 -18.33 10.60
CA CYS A 71 -2.85 -17.24 10.02
C CYS A 71 -4.16 -17.77 9.41
N LEU A 72 -4.09 -18.77 8.54
CA LEU A 72 -5.28 -19.35 7.90
C LEU A 72 -6.17 -20.18 8.84
N GLY A 73 -5.81 -20.28 10.11
CA GLY A 73 -6.59 -20.95 11.13
C GLY A 73 -6.62 -22.48 11.06
N VAL A 74 -5.58 -23.09 10.46
CA VAL A 74 -5.46 -24.56 10.32
C VAL A 74 -5.54 -25.27 11.68
N TYR A 75 -4.97 -24.65 12.72
CA TYR A 75 -4.85 -25.22 14.06
C TYR A 75 -5.73 -24.52 15.12
N GLY A 76 -6.62 -23.61 14.71
CA GLY A 76 -7.45 -22.80 15.62
C GLY A 76 -7.69 -21.39 15.08
N ALA A 77 -8.48 -20.58 15.78
CA ALA A 77 -8.74 -19.20 15.36
C ALA A 77 -7.43 -18.37 15.39
N PRO A 78 -7.10 -17.61 14.33
CA PRO A 78 -5.91 -16.77 14.31
C PRO A 78 -6.02 -15.62 15.32
N ASP A 79 -4.88 -15.23 15.89
CA ASP A 79 -4.75 -14.08 16.77
C ASP A 79 -3.97 -12.93 16.09
N SER A 80 -3.80 -11.83 16.82
CA SER A 80 -3.11 -10.63 16.32
C SER A 80 -1.60 -10.81 16.09
N THR A 81 -1.01 -11.95 16.46
CA THR A 81 0.41 -12.25 16.21
C THR A 81 0.66 -12.82 14.82
N VAL A 82 -0.37 -13.39 14.20
CA VAL A 82 -0.30 -14.05 12.88
C VAL A 82 -1.21 -13.40 11.83
N LEU A 83 -2.23 -12.64 12.26
CA LEU A 83 -3.18 -11.94 11.40
C LEU A 83 -3.26 -10.45 11.74
N ASN A 84 -3.18 -9.59 10.72
CA ASN A 84 -3.48 -8.16 10.87
C ASN A 84 -4.99 -7.95 10.94
N MET A 85 -5.52 -7.71 12.13
CA MET A 85 -6.97 -7.59 12.35
C MET A 85 -7.51 -6.18 12.07
N GLN A 86 -6.65 -5.16 12.11
CA GLN A 86 -6.97 -3.75 11.89
C GLN A 86 -7.29 -3.41 10.43
N GLY A 87 -8.19 -2.45 10.22
CA GLY A 87 -8.56 -1.95 8.89
C GLY A 87 -7.50 -1.07 8.25
N CYS A 88 -7.35 -1.22 6.93
CA CYS A 88 -6.39 -0.44 6.15
C CYS A 88 -6.71 1.05 6.07
N TYR A 89 -7.97 1.45 6.21
CA TYR A 89 -8.31 2.88 6.27
C TYR A 89 -7.66 3.55 7.50
N SER A 90 -7.78 2.89 8.66
CA SER A 90 -7.18 3.39 9.90
C SER A 90 -5.65 3.40 9.82
N SER A 91 -5.03 2.32 9.34
CA SER A 91 -3.57 2.24 9.18
C SER A 91 -3.03 3.28 8.18
N LEU A 92 -3.74 3.51 7.07
CA LEU A 92 -3.38 4.54 6.10
C LEU A 92 -3.47 5.94 6.71
N ASN A 93 -4.57 6.22 7.43
CA ASN A 93 -4.73 7.51 8.10
C ASN A 93 -3.62 7.75 9.14
N ALA A 94 -3.25 6.71 9.90
CA ALA A 94 -2.13 6.77 10.85
C ALA A 94 -0.79 7.01 10.15
N PHE A 95 -0.54 6.33 9.02
CA PHE A 95 0.66 6.53 8.22
C PHE A 95 0.76 7.96 7.69
N VAL A 96 -0.30 8.47 7.06
CA VAL A 96 -0.34 9.83 6.51
C VAL A 96 -0.15 10.85 7.63
N SER A 97 -0.85 10.69 8.75
CA SER A 97 -0.73 11.60 9.91
C SER A 97 0.70 11.64 10.46
N ARG A 98 1.39 10.50 10.47
CA ARG A 98 2.79 10.41 10.93
C ARG A 98 3.77 11.03 9.93
N GLN A 99 3.50 10.90 8.63
CA GLN A 99 4.39 11.34 7.55
C GLN A 99 4.03 12.72 6.97
N ILE A 100 3.01 13.40 7.52
CA ILE A 100 2.48 14.64 6.96
C ILE A 100 3.52 15.76 6.82
N TYR A 101 4.52 15.78 7.70
CA TYR A 101 5.63 16.72 7.60
C TYR A 101 6.45 16.51 6.32
N TYR A 102 6.78 15.27 6.00
CA TYR A 102 7.54 14.93 4.78
C TYR A 102 6.69 15.13 3.52
N ILE A 103 5.45 14.64 3.52
CA ILE A 103 4.52 14.78 2.38
C ILE A 103 4.24 16.27 2.11
N GLY A 104 3.98 17.04 3.16
CA GLY A 104 3.76 18.48 3.08
C GLY A 104 4.99 19.23 2.58
N GLY A 105 6.19 18.87 3.08
CA GLY A 105 7.45 19.46 2.63
C GLY A 105 7.71 19.24 1.14
N VAL A 106 7.52 18.01 0.64
CA VAL A 106 7.64 17.70 -0.80
C VAL A 106 6.61 18.49 -1.61
N GLY A 107 5.35 18.58 -1.14
CA GLY A 107 4.30 19.34 -1.81
C GLY A 107 4.64 20.83 -1.97
N ILE A 108 5.13 21.47 -0.91
CA ILE A 108 5.54 22.89 -0.96
C ILE A 108 6.74 23.08 -1.89
N GLY A 109 7.71 22.15 -1.87
CA GLY A 109 8.85 22.18 -2.78
C GLY A 109 8.44 22.11 -4.25
N LEU A 110 7.49 21.22 -4.58
CA LEU A 110 6.95 21.09 -5.93
C LEU A 110 6.20 22.36 -6.37
N LEU A 111 5.42 22.99 -5.48
CA LEU A 111 4.74 24.24 -5.80
C LEU A 111 5.71 25.38 -6.17
N ILE A 112 6.82 25.51 -5.43
CA ILE A 112 7.85 26.50 -5.73
C ILE A 112 8.53 26.18 -7.07
N PHE A 113 8.85 24.91 -7.30
CA PHE A 113 9.47 24.46 -8.54
C PHE A 113 8.58 24.75 -9.76
N GLU A 114 7.29 24.46 -9.66
CA GLU A 114 6.31 24.75 -10.72
C GLU A 114 6.22 26.25 -11.02
N LEU A 115 6.26 27.10 -10.00
CA LEU A 115 6.24 28.56 -10.17
C LEU A 115 7.50 29.07 -10.89
N LEU A 116 8.68 28.53 -10.55
CA LEU A 116 9.93 28.84 -11.25
C LEU A 116 9.91 28.38 -12.71
N VAL A 117 9.35 27.20 -13.00
CA VAL A 117 9.18 26.69 -14.38
C VAL A 117 8.33 27.64 -15.20
N ILE A 118 7.21 28.15 -14.66
CA ILE A 118 6.36 29.14 -15.33
C ILE A 118 7.12 30.43 -15.62
N ILE A 119 7.89 30.95 -14.65
CA ILE A 119 8.68 32.17 -14.83
C ILE A 119 9.71 31.98 -15.95
N PHE A 120 10.47 30.89 -15.93
CA PHE A 120 11.48 30.62 -16.96
C PHE A 120 10.87 30.41 -18.35
N ALA A 121 9.71 29.75 -18.44
CA ALA A 121 8.99 29.62 -19.70
C ALA A 121 8.61 31.00 -20.28
N ILE A 122 8.10 31.91 -19.44
CA ILE A 122 7.76 33.27 -19.87
C ILE A 122 9.00 34.03 -20.35
N VAL A 123 10.10 33.97 -19.60
CA VAL A 123 11.37 34.62 -19.98
C VAL A 123 11.88 34.07 -21.33
N LEU A 124 11.86 32.76 -21.51
CA LEU A 124 12.28 32.11 -22.76
C LEU A 124 11.40 32.53 -23.94
N CYS A 125 10.07 32.50 -23.80
CA CYS A 125 9.15 32.92 -24.85
C CYS A 125 9.35 34.38 -25.26
N ARG A 126 9.56 35.28 -24.29
CA ARG A 126 9.84 36.69 -24.58
C ARG A 126 11.19 36.88 -25.27
N GLY A 127 12.22 36.16 -24.83
CA GLY A 127 13.55 36.20 -25.44
C GLY A 127 13.53 35.77 -26.92
N ILE A 128 12.81 34.69 -27.26
CA ILE A 128 12.67 34.23 -28.65
C ILE A 128 11.90 35.27 -29.50
N ALA A 129 10.82 35.83 -28.95
CA ALA A 129 10.02 36.82 -29.66
C ALA A 129 10.81 38.10 -29.97
N ASP A 130 11.73 38.51 -29.11
CA ASP A 130 12.60 39.65 -29.36
C ASP A 130 13.75 39.31 -30.32
N GLY A 131 14.27 38.08 -30.27
CA GLY A 131 15.25 37.57 -31.24
C GLY A 131 14.73 37.48 -32.69
N GLN A 132 13.43 37.23 -32.90
CA GLN A 132 12.83 37.24 -34.25
C GLN A 132 12.66 38.65 -34.83
N LYS A 133 12.71 39.72 -34.03
CA LYS A 133 12.54 41.11 -34.52
C LYS A 133 13.84 41.72 -35.06
N VAL A 134 14.97 41.07 -34.83
CA VAL A 134 16.31 41.54 -35.24
C VAL A 134 16.87 40.80 -36.46
N VAL A 135 16.09 39.88 -37.03
CA VAL A 135 16.33 39.17 -38.31
C VAL A 135 15.35 39.68 -39.36
#